data_AF-A0A4U1LVB9-F1
#
_entry.id   AF-A0A4U1LVB9-F1
#
_cell.length_a   1.000
_cell.length_b   1.000
_cell.length_c   1.000
_cell.angle_alpha   90.00
_cell.angle_beta   90.00
_cell.angle_gamma   90.00
#
_symmetry.space_group_name_H-M   'P 1'
#
loop_
_entity.id
_entity.type
_entity.pdbx_description
1 polymer ?
#
loop_
_entity_poly.entity_id
_entity_poly.type
_entity_poly.pdbx_seq_one_letter_code
_entity_poly.pdbx_strand_id
1 'polypeptide(L)'
;MKEHIVFKRFQEEIEKYGLEIARIDDDGFIYIPKDSSEYKIHLENSIRDYESNGDFYTVDTIINGLINGQEEIPTWDKAKNHIYQSLVPNDCFKKADIFHQGFDQNLSKIFVYYKTELVHWITKWHVDKLKFNATEIINQSKINLNNELDQADIEIQDIHGHTLIFFDTDFYLKSELLLSTELKKKVEDIIGWPIYCVFPVRDFIYMFAETDYEFFAARLGHIVIDEYENTKSPITKGIYKISDMGFEMNGTY
;
A
#
# COMPACT_ATOMS: atom_id res chain seq x y z
N MET A 1 21.11 15.08 10.89
CA MET A 1 20.62 16.47 11.14
C MET A 1 19.10 16.56 10.94
N LYS A 2 18.56 16.05 9.82
CA LYS A 2 17.12 16.08 9.54
C LYS A 2 16.27 15.13 10.41
N GLU A 3 16.77 13.93 10.69
CA GLU A 3 16.16 13.02 11.67
C GLU A 3 15.91 13.68 13.03
N HIS A 4 16.89 14.44 13.53
CA HIS A 4 16.77 15.21 14.77
C HIS A 4 15.69 16.31 14.67
N ILE A 5 15.48 16.91 13.50
CA ILE A 5 14.43 17.92 13.30
C ILE A 5 13.05 17.28 13.41
N VAL A 6 12.83 16.16 12.71
CA VAL A 6 11.57 15.42 12.72
C VAL A 6 11.26 14.87 14.10
N PHE A 7 12.23 14.24 14.75
CA PHE A 7 12.08 13.73 16.12
C PHE A 7 11.76 14.85 17.11
N LYS A 8 12.49 15.97 17.05
CA LYS A 8 12.25 17.13 17.93
C LYS A 8 10.86 17.72 17.73
N ARG A 9 10.43 17.89 16.47
CA ARG A 9 9.08 18.35 16.13
C ARG A 9 8.02 17.42 16.70
N PHE A 10 8.19 16.11 16.51
CA PHE A 10 7.27 15.11 17.05
C PHE A 10 7.19 15.18 18.58
N GLN A 11 8.33 15.23 19.26
CA GLN A 11 8.40 15.33 20.72
C GLN A 11 7.74 16.62 21.24
N GLU A 12 8.10 17.78 20.69
CA GLU A 12 7.54 19.07 21.10
C GLU A 12 6.01 19.13 20.92
N GLU A 13 5.46 18.44 19.93
CA GLU A 13 4.02 18.40 19.70
C GLU A 13 3.30 17.46 20.66
N ILE A 14 3.76 16.23 20.87
CA ILE A 14 3.08 15.31 21.80
C ILE A 14 3.08 15.85 23.24
N GLU A 15 4.14 16.58 23.63
CA GLU A 15 4.27 17.23 24.93
C GLU A 15 3.20 18.34 25.13
N LYS A 16 2.76 19.04 24.07
CA LYS A 16 1.66 20.02 24.15
C LYS A 16 0.33 19.39 24.54
N TYR A 17 0.18 18.09 24.31
CA TYR A 17 -1.01 17.32 24.68
C TYR A 17 -0.80 16.49 25.96
N GLY A 18 0.30 16.74 26.69
CA GLY A 18 0.60 16.07 27.95
C GLY A 18 1.02 14.61 27.80
N LEU A 19 1.46 14.20 26.60
CA LEU A 19 2.02 12.88 26.34
C LEU A 19 3.54 12.91 26.51
N GLU A 20 4.10 11.81 26.99
CA GLU A 20 5.55 11.67 27.20
C GLU A 20 6.07 10.40 26.52
N ILE A 21 7.31 10.46 26.02
CA ILE A 21 8.01 9.27 25.53
C ILE A 21 8.51 8.48 26.74
N ALA A 22 7.99 7.27 26.94
CA ALA A 22 8.43 6.41 28.03
C ALA A 22 9.78 5.73 27.72
N ARG A 23 9.98 5.30 26.47
CA ARG A 23 11.24 4.71 26.02
C ARG A 23 11.39 4.76 24.50
N ILE A 24 12.62 4.63 24.05
CA ILE A 24 12.99 4.36 22.66
C ILE A 24 13.83 3.08 22.66
N ASP A 25 13.49 2.11 21.81
CA ASP A 25 14.29 0.88 21.69
C ASP A 25 15.46 1.02 20.71
N ASP A 26 16.34 0.02 20.66
CA ASP A 26 17.55 0.02 19.82
C ASP A 26 17.23 0.07 18.31
N ASP A 27 15.99 -0.26 17.94
CA ASP A 27 15.49 -0.21 16.57
C ASP A 27 14.86 1.16 16.24
N GLY A 28 14.87 2.11 17.17
CA GLY A 28 14.31 3.46 16.97
C GLY A 28 12.79 3.57 17.17
N PHE A 29 12.11 2.54 17.71
CA PHE A 29 10.70 2.67 18.04
C PHE A 29 10.49 3.49 19.30
N ILE A 30 9.58 4.46 19.21
CA ILE A 30 9.15 5.33 20.29
C ILE A 30 7.91 4.74 20.96
N TYR A 31 7.95 4.59 22.29
CA TYR A 31 6.84 4.07 23.08
C TYR A 31 6.23 5.18 23.92
N ILE A 32 4.93 5.43 23.73
CA ILE A 32 4.16 6.48 24.39
C ILE A 32 2.99 5.85 25.14
N PRO A 33 2.99 5.85 26.48
CA PRO A 33 1.85 5.43 27.27
C PRO A 33 0.74 6.49 27.15
N LYS A 34 -0.48 6.05 26.87
CA LYS A 34 -1.67 6.90 26.87
C LYS A 34 -2.87 6.07 27.28
N ASP A 35 -3.62 6.59 28.24
CA ASP A 35 -4.76 5.90 28.87
C ASP A 35 -4.32 4.52 29.43
N SER A 36 -5.02 3.44 29.05
CA SER A 36 -4.68 2.06 29.42
C SER A 36 -3.81 1.33 28.39
N SER A 37 -3.27 2.06 27.41
CA SER A 37 -2.56 1.50 26.25
C SER A 37 -1.16 2.09 26.11
N GLU A 38 -0.31 1.42 25.34
CA GLU A 38 1.00 1.92 24.95
C GLU A 38 1.09 1.95 23.43
N TYR A 39 1.34 3.14 22.88
CA TYR A 39 1.52 3.34 21.45
C TYR A 39 2.97 3.10 21.07
N LYS A 40 3.20 2.31 20.02
CA LYS A 40 4.51 2.03 19.44
C LYS A 40 4.62 2.70 18.07
N ILE A 41 5.57 3.60 17.91
CA ILE A 41 5.68 4.50 16.74
C ILE A 41 7.08 4.41 16.14
N HIS A 42 7.18 4.49 14.82
CA HIS A 42 8.44 4.63 14.10
C HIS A 42 8.34 5.82 13.15
N LEU A 43 9.31 6.74 13.20
CA LEU A 43 9.26 8.00 12.43
C LEU A 43 9.92 7.90 11.06
N GLU A 44 10.38 6.73 10.61
CA GLU A 44 11.09 6.58 9.34
C GLU A 44 10.34 7.14 8.14
N ASN A 45 9.03 6.87 8.02
CA ASN A 45 8.23 7.44 6.94
C ASN A 45 8.12 8.97 7.07
N SER A 46 8.01 9.49 8.29
CA SER A 46 7.99 10.94 8.54
C SER A 46 9.33 11.61 8.20
N ILE A 47 10.44 10.89 8.39
CA ILE A 47 11.78 11.37 8.02
C ILE A 47 11.91 11.44 6.50
N ARG A 48 11.53 10.38 5.79
CA ARG A 48 11.55 10.35 4.31
C ARG A 48 10.68 11.46 3.71
N ASP A 49 9.52 11.71 4.29
CA ASP A 49 8.62 12.78 3.84
C ASP A 49 9.26 14.15 3.95
N TYR A 50 9.76 14.47 5.15
CA TYR A 50 10.44 15.73 5.39
C TYR A 50 11.68 15.89 4.51
N GLU A 51 12.37 14.78 4.19
CA GLU A 51 13.51 14.80 3.29
C GLU A 51 13.13 15.13 1.84
N SER A 52 11.99 14.61 1.38
CA SER A 52 11.48 14.81 0.02
C SER A 52 10.95 16.22 -0.20
N ASN A 53 10.10 16.73 0.71
CA ASN A 53 9.36 17.98 0.48
C ASN A 53 9.46 19.03 1.60
N GLY A 54 10.14 18.73 2.71
CA GLY A 54 10.29 19.65 3.84
C GLY A 54 9.03 19.82 4.71
N ASP A 55 8.01 18.99 4.54
CA ASP A 55 6.74 19.05 5.25
C ASP A 55 6.71 18.08 6.46
N PHE A 56 5.98 18.48 7.51
CA PHE A 56 5.70 17.69 8.70
C PHE A 56 4.35 16.97 8.65
N TYR A 57 3.62 16.98 7.53
CA TYR A 57 2.29 16.37 7.38
C TYR A 57 2.15 14.98 8.03
N THR A 58 3.11 14.07 7.83
CA THR A 58 3.03 12.72 8.41
C THR A 58 3.30 12.71 9.91
N VAL A 59 4.18 13.60 10.40
CA VAL A 59 4.36 13.81 11.85
C VAL A 59 3.04 14.28 12.46
N ASP A 60 2.41 15.29 11.85
CA ASP A 60 1.13 15.84 12.31
C ASP A 60 0.01 14.80 12.23
N THR A 61 0.02 13.92 11.22
CA THR A 61 -0.94 12.79 11.10
C THR A 61 -0.76 11.77 12.23
N ILE A 62 0.48 11.39 12.55
CA ILE A 62 0.78 10.49 13.68
C ILE A 62 0.30 11.13 14.99
N ILE A 63 0.62 12.41 15.21
CA ILE A 63 0.20 13.16 16.41
C ILE A 63 -1.33 13.22 16.52
N ASN A 64 -2.02 13.54 15.43
CA ASN A 64 -3.48 13.55 15.40
C ASN A 64 -4.07 12.18 15.74
N GLY A 65 -3.50 11.10 15.22
CA GLY A 65 -3.90 9.73 15.56
C GLY A 65 -3.64 9.38 17.03
N LEU A 66 -2.55 9.89 17.62
CA LEU A 66 -2.29 9.73 19.05
C LEU A 66 -3.30 10.49 19.89
N ILE A 67 -3.63 11.74 19.54
CA ILE A 67 -4.50 12.60 20.35
C ILE A 67 -5.96 12.14 20.26
N ASN A 68 -6.47 12.01 19.04
CA ASN A 68 -7.88 11.73 18.79
C ASN A 68 -8.21 10.23 18.88
N GLY A 69 -7.20 9.38 18.99
CA GLY A 69 -7.33 7.94 18.83
C GLY A 69 -7.26 7.54 17.36
N GLN A 70 -6.81 6.32 17.08
CA GLN A 70 -6.96 5.75 15.74
C GLN A 70 -8.44 5.42 15.52
N GLU A 71 -8.97 5.73 14.34
CA GLU A 71 -10.28 5.19 13.96
C GLU A 71 -10.17 3.66 13.98
N GLU A 72 -10.90 3.03 14.90
CA GLU A 72 -10.91 1.58 15.02
C GLU A 72 -11.65 0.97 13.83
N ILE A 73 -11.13 -0.15 13.32
CA ILE A 73 -11.86 -0.92 12.31
C ILE A 73 -13.19 -1.35 12.94
N PRO A 74 -14.36 -1.01 12.33
CA PRO A 74 -15.65 -1.30 12.93
C PRO A 74 -15.96 -2.81 12.89
N THR A 75 -17.13 -3.19 13.42
CA THR A 75 -17.60 -4.58 13.33
C THR A 75 -17.67 -5.07 11.88
N TRP A 76 -17.55 -6.39 11.67
CA TRP A 76 -17.53 -7.01 10.35
C TRP A 76 -18.64 -6.50 9.42
N ASP A 77 -19.89 -6.47 9.90
CA ASP A 77 -21.04 -6.03 9.10
C ASP A 77 -20.90 -4.61 8.52
N LYS A 78 -20.18 -3.73 9.23
CA LYS A 78 -19.89 -2.36 8.81
C LYS A 78 -18.59 -2.25 8.03
N ALA A 79 -17.62 -3.12 8.33
CA ALA A 79 -16.28 -3.07 7.75
C ALA A 79 -16.22 -3.75 6.37
N LYS A 80 -16.97 -4.85 6.17
CA LYS A 80 -16.76 -5.81 5.07
C LYS A 80 -16.70 -5.21 3.67
N ASN A 81 -17.50 -4.19 3.37
CA ASN A 81 -17.52 -3.55 2.03
C ASN A 81 -16.33 -2.61 1.77
N HIS A 82 -15.47 -2.42 2.78
CA HIS A 82 -14.29 -1.56 2.73
C HIS A 82 -13.01 -2.36 3.01
N ILE A 83 -13.07 -3.69 2.89
CA ILE A 83 -11.93 -4.57 3.09
C ILE A 83 -11.28 -4.85 1.74
N TYR A 84 -9.97 -4.59 1.62
CA TYR A 84 -9.23 -4.82 0.40
C TYR A 84 -7.97 -5.63 0.70
N GLN A 85 -7.40 -6.27 -0.32
CA GLN A 85 -6.07 -6.86 -0.27
C GLN A 85 -5.08 -5.85 -0.82
N SER A 86 -3.89 -5.74 -0.21
CA SER A 86 -2.82 -4.81 -0.63
C SER A 86 -1.48 -5.51 -0.66
N LEU A 87 -0.64 -5.16 -1.64
CA LEU A 87 0.71 -5.65 -1.76
C LEU A 87 1.67 -4.74 -0.98
N VAL A 88 2.52 -5.36 -0.18
CA VAL A 88 3.58 -4.66 0.57
C VAL A 88 4.87 -5.46 0.52
N PRO A 89 6.03 -4.79 0.58
CA PRO A 89 7.30 -5.46 0.77
C PRO A 89 7.32 -6.37 2.01
N ASN A 90 7.99 -7.52 1.90
CA ASN A 90 8.06 -8.54 2.95
C ASN A 90 8.72 -8.03 4.25
N ASP A 91 9.46 -6.93 4.21
CA ASP A 91 10.06 -6.30 5.38
C ASP A 91 9.17 -5.28 6.10
N CYS A 92 8.09 -4.81 5.48
CA CYS A 92 7.24 -3.74 6.02
C CYS A 92 6.45 -4.14 7.29
N PHE A 93 6.31 -5.43 7.60
CA PHE A 93 5.50 -5.90 8.73
C PHE A 93 6.21 -6.93 9.61
N LYS A 94 7.55 -7.07 9.50
CA LYS A 94 8.35 -8.06 10.27
C LYS A 94 8.13 -8.03 11.79
N LYS A 95 7.61 -6.93 12.34
CA LYS A 95 7.40 -6.72 13.79
C LYS A 95 5.94 -6.49 14.18
N ALA A 96 5.00 -6.59 13.24
CA ALA A 96 3.59 -6.36 13.49
C ALA A 96 2.80 -7.66 13.31
N ASP A 97 1.80 -7.90 14.16
CA ASP A 97 0.94 -9.09 14.12
C ASP A 97 -0.10 -8.99 12.99
N ILE A 98 0.36 -8.72 11.77
CA ILE A 98 -0.48 -8.48 10.59
C ILE A 98 -1.03 -9.80 10.06
N PHE A 99 -2.32 -9.81 9.73
CA PHE A 99 -2.93 -10.91 9.00
C PHE A 99 -2.53 -10.79 7.53
N HIS A 100 -1.71 -11.73 7.05
CA HIS A 100 -1.10 -11.66 5.72
C HIS A 100 -0.98 -13.05 5.07
N GLN A 101 -0.73 -13.05 3.76
CA GLN A 101 -0.42 -14.22 2.94
C GLN A 101 0.83 -13.90 2.11
N GLY A 102 1.72 -14.89 1.92
CA GLY A 102 2.83 -14.73 0.98
C GLY A 102 2.30 -14.47 -0.44
N PHE A 103 3.00 -13.62 -1.19
CA PHE A 103 2.69 -13.36 -2.59
C PHE A 103 3.84 -13.84 -3.49
N ASP A 104 5.04 -13.30 -3.28
CA ASP A 104 6.27 -13.77 -3.90
C ASP A 104 7.46 -13.67 -2.92
N GLN A 105 8.69 -13.76 -3.42
CA GLN A 105 9.91 -13.68 -2.60
C GLN A 105 10.15 -12.30 -1.95
N ASN A 106 9.59 -11.23 -2.54
CA ASN A 106 9.80 -9.84 -2.15
C ASN A 106 8.54 -9.19 -1.56
N LEU A 107 7.35 -9.67 -1.92
CA LEU A 107 6.07 -9.09 -1.57
C LEU A 107 5.19 -10.07 -0.80
N SER A 108 4.36 -9.49 0.06
CA SER A 108 3.27 -10.16 0.74
C SER A 108 1.96 -9.43 0.49
N LYS A 109 0.88 -10.21 0.55
CA LYS A 109 -0.47 -9.73 0.55
C LYS A 109 -0.94 -9.50 1.98
N ILE A 110 -1.27 -8.27 2.32
CA ILE A 110 -1.95 -7.91 3.55
C ILE A 110 -3.42 -7.61 3.27
N PHE A 111 -4.23 -7.54 4.33
CA PHE A 111 -5.62 -7.09 4.23
C PHE A 111 -5.77 -5.77 4.97
N VAL A 112 -6.54 -4.86 4.37
CA VAL A 112 -6.71 -3.50 4.87
C VAL A 112 -8.18 -3.14 4.92
N TYR A 113 -8.56 -2.36 5.93
CA TYR A 113 -9.78 -1.57 5.93
C TYR A 113 -9.46 -0.20 5.34
N TYR A 114 -10.10 0.15 4.24
CA TYR A 114 -9.90 1.41 3.53
C TYR A 114 -11.19 2.22 3.47
N LYS A 115 -11.17 3.38 4.12
CA LYS A 115 -12.29 4.33 4.12
C LYS A 115 -11.75 5.75 4.28
N THR A 116 -12.34 6.71 3.55
CA THR A 116 -11.95 8.12 3.61
C THR A 116 -10.44 8.33 3.47
N GLU A 117 -9.83 7.66 2.48
CA GLU A 117 -8.38 7.72 2.18
C GLU A 117 -7.45 7.19 3.28
N LEU A 118 -8.00 6.66 4.38
CA LEU A 118 -7.23 6.04 5.46
C LEU A 118 -7.15 4.53 5.25
N VAL A 119 -5.91 4.01 5.33
CA VAL A 119 -5.61 2.58 5.19
C VAL A 119 -5.25 2.01 6.56
N HIS A 120 -6.12 1.17 7.11
CA HIS A 120 -5.88 0.47 8.37
C HIS A 120 -5.55 -1.00 8.11
N TRP A 121 -4.41 -1.48 8.60
CA TRP A 121 -4.01 -2.87 8.40
C TRP A 121 -4.77 -3.80 9.34
N ILE A 122 -5.33 -4.88 8.79
CA ILE A 122 -6.00 -5.91 9.56
C ILE A 122 -4.95 -6.79 10.23
N THR A 123 -4.99 -6.79 11.55
CA THR A 123 -4.08 -7.60 12.39
C THR A 123 -4.74 -8.91 12.81
N LYS A 124 -3.95 -9.88 13.31
CA LYS A 124 -4.45 -11.11 13.93
C LYS A 124 -5.38 -10.82 15.11
N TRP A 125 -5.14 -9.75 15.85
CA TRP A 125 -6.05 -9.31 16.91
C TRP A 125 -7.47 -9.03 16.38
N HIS A 126 -7.60 -8.40 15.21
CA HIS A 126 -8.93 -8.16 14.61
C HIS A 126 -9.60 -9.48 14.23
N VAL A 127 -8.85 -10.43 13.67
CA VAL A 127 -9.34 -11.79 13.37
C VAL A 127 -9.82 -12.49 14.65
N ASP A 128 -9.03 -12.46 15.71
CA ASP A 128 -9.29 -13.21 16.94
C ASP A 128 -10.36 -12.55 17.84
N LYS A 129 -10.33 -11.21 17.96
CA LYS A 129 -11.17 -10.46 18.92
C LYS A 129 -12.42 -9.87 18.29
N LEU A 130 -12.34 -9.32 17.08
CA LEU A 130 -13.52 -8.86 16.35
C LEU A 130 -14.23 -10.00 15.61
N LYS A 131 -13.71 -11.23 15.74
CA LYS A 131 -14.23 -12.46 15.13
C LYS A 131 -14.38 -12.33 13.61
N PHE A 132 -13.46 -11.61 12.96
CA PHE A 132 -13.42 -11.59 11.51
C PHE A 132 -13.00 -12.97 11.04
N ASN A 133 -13.79 -13.60 10.18
CA ASN A 133 -13.42 -14.88 9.61
C ASN A 133 -12.37 -14.65 8.51
N ALA A 134 -11.21 -15.28 8.64
CA ALA A 134 -10.11 -15.17 7.68
C ALA A 134 -10.54 -15.47 6.22
N THR A 135 -11.36 -16.50 6.02
CA THR A 135 -11.88 -16.87 4.70
C THR A 135 -12.83 -15.80 4.15
N GLU A 136 -13.66 -15.21 5.01
CA GLU A 136 -14.56 -14.13 4.62
C GLU A 136 -13.80 -12.85 4.28
N ILE A 137 -12.76 -12.50 5.04
CA ILE A 137 -11.85 -11.38 4.70
C ILE A 137 -11.29 -11.57 3.29
N ILE A 138 -10.72 -12.74 3.00
CA ILE A 138 -10.10 -13.04 1.70
C ILE A 138 -11.14 -12.93 0.58
N ASN A 139 -12.29 -13.57 0.73
CA ASN A 139 -13.32 -13.59 -0.31
C ASN A 139 -13.93 -12.20 -0.53
N GLN A 140 -14.24 -11.49 0.55
CA GLN A 140 -14.80 -10.15 0.48
C GLN A 140 -13.81 -9.16 -0.13
N SER A 141 -12.52 -9.27 0.18
CA SER A 141 -11.49 -8.40 -0.43
C SER A 141 -11.42 -8.53 -1.95
N LYS A 142 -11.62 -9.74 -2.48
CA LYS A 142 -11.71 -9.98 -3.93
C LYS A 142 -12.97 -9.37 -4.52
N ILE A 143 -14.11 -9.56 -3.87
CA ILE A 143 -15.38 -8.96 -4.30
C ILE A 143 -15.27 -7.43 -4.37
N ASN A 144 -14.70 -6.81 -3.34
CA ASN A 144 -14.57 -5.36 -3.29
C ASN A 144 -13.63 -4.86 -4.39
N LEU A 145 -12.47 -5.50 -4.62
CA LEU A 145 -11.60 -5.11 -5.75
C LEU A 145 -12.23 -5.32 -7.12
N ASN A 146 -13.04 -6.36 -7.30
CA ASN A 146 -13.77 -6.54 -8.55
C ASN A 146 -14.77 -5.38 -8.77
N ASN A 147 -15.43 -4.91 -7.70
CA ASN A 147 -16.33 -3.76 -7.76
C ASN A 147 -15.60 -2.44 -8.06
N GLU A 148 -14.41 -2.24 -7.49
CA GLU A 148 -13.58 -1.06 -7.83
C GLU A 148 -13.08 -1.13 -9.29
N LEU A 149 -12.64 -2.31 -9.74
CA LEU A 149 -12.19 -2.50 -11.12
C LEU A 149 -13.32 -2.29 -12.13
N ASP A 150 -14.54 -2.70 -11.80
CA ASP A 150 -15.71 -2.47 -12.67
C ASP A 150 -15.95 -0.98 -12.89
N GLN A 151 -15.77 -0.17 -11.84
CA GLN A 151 -15.92 1.28 -11.85
C GLN A 151 -14.72 2.03 -12.44
N ALA A 152 -13.53 1.42 -12.44
CA ALA A 152 -12.33 2.05 -12.99
C ALA A 152 -12.38 2.13 -14.52
N ASP A 153 -12.05 3.30 -15.06
CA ASP A 153 -11.83 3.48 -16.48
C ASP A 153 -10.42 3.02 -16.88
N ILE A 154 -10.24 2.70 -18.15
CA ILE A 154 -8.92 2.38 -18.72
C ILE A 154 -8.51 3.53 -19.62
N GLU A 155 -7.43 4.18 -19.23
CA GLU A 155 -6.73 5.15 -20.07
C GLU A 155 -5.73 4.42 -20.96
N ILE A 156 -5.71 4.82 -22.23
CA ILE A 156 -4.91 4.18 -23.28
C ILE A 156 -3.95 5.22 -23.86
N GLN A 157 -2.66 4.92 -23.83
CA GLN A 157 -1.61 5.73 -24.44
C GLN A 157 -0.94 4.94 -25.58
N ASP A 158 -0.89 5.55 -26.76
CA ASP A 158 -0.03 5.09 -27.85
C ASP A 158 1.35 5.73 -27.69
N ILE A 159 2.38 4.89 -27.61
CA ILE A 159 3.77 5.31 -27.54
C ILE A 159 4.53 4.63 -28.68
N HIS A 160 4.68 5.36 -29.78
CA HIS A 160 5.36 4.87 -30.98
C HIS A 160 4.73 3.60 -31.58
N GLY A 161 3.39 3.48 -31.54
CA GLY A 161 2.67 2.31 -32.04
C GLY A 161 2.61 1.14 -31.06
N HIS A 162 3.07 1.32 -29.82
CA HIS A 162 2.90 0.37 -28.72
C HIS A 162 1.85 0.87 -27.73
N THR A 163 1.00 -0.03 -27.25
CA THR A 163 -0.12 0.33 -26.37
C THR A 163 0.28 0.18 -24.91
N LEU A 164 0.21 1.29 -24.16
CA LEU A 164 0.33 1.31 -22.71
C LEU A 164 -1.04 1.65 -22.12
N ILE A 165 -1.46 0.92 -21.09
CA ILE A 165 -2.72 1.21 -20.39
C ILE A 165 -2.52 1.36 -18.89
N PHE A 166 -3.43 2.10 -18.25
CA PHE A 166 -3.53 2.23 -16.80
C PHE A 166 -4.96 2.49 -16.36
N PHE A 167 -5.22 2.32 -15.06
CA PHE A 167 -6.53 2.61 -14.49
C PHE A 167 -6.67 4.09 -14.15
N ASP A 168 -7.70 4.72 -14.71
CA ASP A 168 -8.16 6.04 -14.26
C ASP A 168 -9.33 5.86 -13.29
N THR A 169 -9.09 6.28 -12.05
CA THR A 169 -9.99 6.05 -10.92
C THR A 169 -9.56 6.92 -9.75
N ASP A 170 -10.53 7.32 -8.93
CA ASP A 170 -10.30 7.97 -7.63
C ASP A 170 -9.93 6.98 -6.52
N PHE A 171 -9.94 5.67 -6.81
CA PHE A 171 -9.54 4.65 -5.86
C PHE A 171 -8.03 4.71 -5.59
N TYR A 172 -7.65 5.07 -4.35
CA TYR A 172 -6.25 5.28 -3.96
C TYR A 172 -5.35 4.03 -4.12
N LEU A 173 -5.90 2.82 -3.99
CA LEU A 173 -5.14 1.57 -4.13
C LEU A 173 -5.17 1.07 -5.58
N LYS A 174 -4.79 1.90 -6.56
CA LYS A 174 -4.85 1.57 -8.00
C LYS A 174 -4.09 0.30 -8.37
N SER A 175 -2.88 0.10 -7.82
CA SER A 175 -2.07 -1.09 -8.06
C SER A 175 -2.78 -2.37 -7.62
N GLU A 176 -3.67 -2.27 -6.63
CA GLU A 176 -4.34 -3.43 -6.05
C GLU A 176 -5.44 -3.99 -6.93
N LEU A 177 -5.90 -3.20 -7.90
CA LEU A 177 -6.80 -3.65 -8.96
C LEU A 177 -6.17 -4.78 -9.79
N LEU A 178 -4.84 -4.90 -9.82
CA LEU A 178 -4.14 -6.04 -10.42
C LEU A 178 -4.56 -7.38 -9.78
N LEU A 179 -4.92 -7.38 -8.50
CA LEU A 179 -5.29 -8.59 -7.77
C LEU A 179 -6.76 -9.01 -7.97
N SER A 180 -7.52 -8.25 -8.77
CA SER A 180 -8.90 -8.55 -9.14
C SER A 180 -8.99 -9.86 -9.93
N THR A 181 -10.02 -10.67 -9.67
CA THR A 181 -10.25 -11.90 -10.46
C THR A 181 -10.84 -11.59 -11.84
N GLU A 182 -11.35 -10.38 -12.04
CA GLU A 182 -11.94 -9.92 -13.30
C GLU A 182 -10.95 -9.14 -14.18
N LEU A 183 -9.68 -9.02 -13.77
CA LEU A 183 -8.66 -8.25 -14.50
C LEU A 183 -8.55 -8.67 -15.96
N LYS A 184 -8.40 -9.98 -16.22
CA LYS A 184 -8.27 -10.53 -17.57
C LYS A 184 -9.41 -10.06 -18.47
N LYS A 185 -10.65 -10.25 -18.02
CA LYS A 185 -11.85 -9.86 -18.75
C LYS A 185 -11.88 -8.35 -19.07
N LYS A 186 -11.35 -7.50 -18.17
CA LYS A 186 -11.32 -6.04 -18.37
C LYS A 186 -10.29 -5.60 -19.42
N VAL A 187 -9.15 -6.29 -19.54
CA VAL A 187 -8.00 -5.82 -20.34
C VAL A 187 -7.72 -6.64 -21.61
N GLU A 188 -8.22 -7.88 -21.69
CA GLU A 188 -7.86 -8.84 -22.76
C GLU A 188 -8.23 -8.33 -24.16
N ASP A 189 -9.39 -7.68 -24.32
CA ASP A 189 -9.82 -7.14 -25.60
C ASP A 189 -9.03 -5.87 -26.03
N ILE A 190 -8.21 -5.29 -25.13
CA ILE A 190 -7.47 -4.05 -25.37
C ILE A 190 -6.00 -4.36 -25.69
N ILE A 191 -5.32 -5.12 -24.83
CA ILE A 191 -3.87 -5.40 -24.93
C ILE A 191 -3.56 -6.91 -24.97
N GLY A 192 -4.58 -7.77 -25.00
CA GLY A 192 -4.41 -9.23 -24.97
C GLY A 192 -4.16 -9.79 -23.57
N TRP A 193 -3.87 -11.10 -23.53
CA TRP A 193 -3.50 -11.85 -22.33
C TRP A 193 -2.50 -12.96 -22.71
N PRO A 194 -1.39 -13.17 -21.96
CA PRO A 194 -1.00 -12.53 -20.71
C PRO A 194 -0.53 -11.08 -20.89
N ILE A 195 -0.45 -10.35 -19.79
CA ILE A 195 0.03 -8.97 -19.74
C ILE A 195 1.29 -8.85 -18.90
N TYR A 196 2.04 -7.75 -19.09
CA TYR A 196 3.06 -7.30 -18.17
C TYR A 196 2.62 -6.03 -17.47
N CYS A 197 3.10 -5.82 -16.25
CA CYS A 197 2.83 -4.62 -15.49
C CYS A 197 4.00 -4.18 -14.60
N VAL A 198 3.95 -2.90 -14.23
CA VAL A 198 4.85 -2.25 -13.27
C VAL A 198 4.00 -1.42 -12.30
N PHE A 199 4.32 -1.50 -11.00
CA PHE A 199 3.55 -0.85 -9.93
C PHE A 199 4.48 -0.48 -8.75
N PRO A 200 5.36 0.53 -8.92
CA PRO A 200 6.27 0.99 -7.87
C PRO A 200 5.59 1.43 -6.58
N VAL A 201 4.36 1.93 -6.66
CA VAL A 201 3.60 2.51 -5.55
C VAL A 201 2.12 2.19 -5.69
N ARG A 202 1.33 2.47 -4.64
CA ARG A 202 -0.09 2.07 -4.54
C ARG A 202 -1.00 2.72 -5.58
N ASP A 203 -0.72 3.97 -5.94
CA ASP A 203 -1.51 4.79 -6.85
C ASP A 203 -0.92 4.84 -8.27
N PHE A 204 0.05 3.97 -8.57
CA PHE A 204 0.69 3.89 -9.88
C PHE A 204 0.58 2.49 -10.45
N ILE A 205 0.19 2.42 -11.72
CA ILE A 205 0.17 1.18 -12.49
C ILE A 205 0.36 1.49 -13.97
N TYR A 206 1.24 0.74 -14.62
CA TYR A 206 1.24 0.62 -16.08
C TYR A 206 1.15 -0.84 -16.48
N MET A 207 0.38 -1.13 -17.53
CA MET A 207 0.19 -2.44 -18.11
C MET A 207 0.38 -2.40 -19.62
N PHE A 208 0.97 -3.46 -20.18
CA PHE A 208 1.23 -3.57 -21.62
C PHE A 208 1.21 -5.04 -22.07
N ALA A 209 1.03 -5.24 -23.38
CA ALA A 209 0.96 -6.56 -23.98
C ALA A 209 2.29 -7.33 -23.86
N GLU A 210 2.22 -8.67 -23.82
CA GLU A 210 3.43 -9.51 -23.87
C GLU A 210 4.31 -9.24 -25.10
N THR A 211 3.71 -8.92 -26.24
CA THR A 211 4.44 -8.59 -27.48
C THR A 211 5.25 -7.30 -27.38
N ASP A 212 4.91 -6.41 -26.44
CA ASP A 212 5.56 -5.11 -26.25
C ASP A 212 6.59 -5.11 -25.12
N TYR A 213 6.90 -6.29 -24.56
CA TYR A 213 7.78 -6.43 -23.40
C TYR A 213 9.14 -5.74 -23.59
N GLU A 214 9.88 -6.09 -24.64
CA GLU A 214 11.23 -5.54 -24.86
C GLU A 214 11.22 -4.01 -24.99
N PHE A 215 10.16 -3.45 -25.57
CA PHE A 215 10.02 -2.01 -25.76
C PHE A 215 9.81 -1.29 -24.42
N PHE A 216 8.83 -1.72 -23.62
CA PHE A 216 8.52 -1.06 -22.35
C PHE A 216 9.52 -1.39 -21.25
N ALA A 217 10.07 -2.61 -21.22
CA ALA A 217 11.14 -3.02 -20.31
C ALA A 217 12.43 -2.19 -20.48
N ALA A 218 12.66 -1.58 -21.64
CA ALA A 218 13.78 -0.68 -21.84
C ALA A 218 13.47 0.79 -21.47
N ARG A 219 12.18 1.16 -21.38
CA ARG A 219 11.76 2.58 -21.38
C ARG A 219 11.15 3.07 -20.08
N LEU A 220 10.43 2.21 -19.36
CA LEU A 220 9.74 2.60 -18.13
C LEU A 220 10.67 2.70 -16.92
N GLY A 221 11.92 2.27 -17.02
CA GLY A 221 12.82 2.16 -15.87
C GLY A 221 13.03 3.45 -15.10
N HIS A 222 13.26 4.57 -15.79
CA HIS A 222 13.43 5.86 -15.12
C HIS A 222 12.17 6.26 -14.33
N ILE A 223 10.98 6.13 -14.93
CA ILE A 223 9.71 6.46 -14.26
C ILE A 223 9.49 5.53 -13.06
N VAL A 224 9.71 4.23 -13.21
CA VAL A 224 9.51 3.26 -12.12
C VAL A 224 10.45 3.53 -10.96
N ILE A 225 11.73 3.84 -11.25
CA ILE A 225 12.71 4.18 -10.21
C ILE A 225 12.33 5.50 -9.54
N ASP A 226 12.00 6.53 -10.31
CA ASP A 226 11.64 7.84 -9.77
C ASP A 226 10.42 7.75 -8.85
N GLU A 227 9.37 7.04 -9.26
CA GLU A 227 8.18 6.81 -8.40
C GLU A 227 8.51 6.00 -7.15
N TYR A 228 9.34 4.95 -7.29
CA TYR A 228 9.73 4.09 -6.17
C TYR A 228 10.58 4.86 -5.14
N GLU A 229 11.54 5.67 -5.57
CA GLU A 229 12.48 6.36 -4.70
C GLU A 229 11.87 7.61 -4.03
N ASN A 230 10.92 8.27 -4.69
CA ASN A 230 10.32 9.50 -4.19
C ASN A 230 9.04 9.30 -3.38
N THR A 231 8.64 8.05 -3.13
CA THR A 231 7.44 7.72 -2.36
C THR A 231 7.71 7.36 -0.91
N LYS A 232 6.68 7.49 -0.09
CA LYS A 232 6.67 7.15 1.34
C LYS A 232 6.50 5.66 1.59
N SER A 233 5.92 4.95 0.63
CA SER A 233 5.49 3.56 0.78
C SER A 233 5.73 2.79 -0.51
N PRO A 234 7.01 2.57 -0.87
CA PRO A 234 7.36 1.85 -2.07
C PRO A 234 6.90 0.39 -2.00
N ILE A 235 6.51 -0.15 -3.15
CA ILE A 235 6.09 -1.55 -3.30
C ILE A 235 7.20 -2.35 -3.98
N THR A 236 7.49 -2.10 -5.27
CA THR A 236 8.44 -2.92 -6.02
C THR A 236 9.01 -2.22 -7.24
N LYS A 237 10.26 -2.50 -7.59
CA LYS A 237 10.84 -2.10 -8.90
C LYS A 237 10.68 -3.20 -9.95
N GLY A 238 9.97 -4.28 -9.61
CA GLY A 238 9.81 -5.45 -10.44
C GLY A 238 8.91 -5.21 -11.65
N ILE A 239 9.21 -5.93 -12.72
CA ILE A 239 8.33 -6.11 -13.88
C ILE A 239 7.64 -7.45 -13.70
N TYR A 240 6.31 -7.44 -13.66
CA TYR A 240 5.51 -8.64 -13.41
C TYR A 240 4.77 -9.08 -14.65
N LYS A 241 4.80 -10.38 -14.94
CA LYS A 241 3.90 -11.02 -15.88
C LYS A 241 2.67 -11.53 -15.13
N ILE A 242 1.49 -11.26 -15.68
CA ILE A 242 0.23 -11.80 -15.17
C ILE A 242 -0.37 -12.70 -16.24
N SER A 243 -0.63 -13.95 -15.88
CA SER A 243 -1.17 -14.97 -16.77
C SER A 243 -2.19 -15.85 -16.05
N ASP A 244 -2.72 -16.86 -16.75
CA ASP A 244 -3.60 -17.87 -16.13
C ASP A 244 -2.90 -18.66 -15.01
N MET A 245 -1.56 -18.64 -14.94
CA MET A 245 -0.77 -19.25 -13.87
C MET A 245 -0.61 -18.34 -12.64
N GLY A 246 -1.03 -17.07 -12.73
CA GLY A 246 -0.88 -16.06 -11.69
C GLY A 246 0.22 -15.04 -12.01
N PHE A 247 0.79 -14.47 -10.95
CA PHE A 247 1.84 -13.45 -11.01
C PHE A 247 3.22 -14.08 -10.99
N GLU A 248 4.08 -13.61 -11.89
CA GLU A 248 5.49 -13.98 -11.94
C GLU A 248 6.34 -12.72 -12.13
N MET A 249 7.41 -12.57 -11.34
CA MET A 249 8.36 -11.48 -11.53
C MET A 249 9.35 -11.88 -12.63
N ASN A 250 9.36 -11.13 -13.74
CA ASN A 250 10.18 -11.42 -14.92
C ASN A 250 11.39 -10.49 -15.07
N GLY A 251 11.51 -9.47 -14.22
CA GLY A 251 12.62 -8.54 -14.22
C GLY A 251 12.53 -7.50 -13.11
N THR A 252 13.50 -6.60 -13.05
CA THR A 252 13.51 -5.43 -12.17
C THR A 252 14.22 -4.28 -12.86
N TYR A 253 13.80 -3.06 -12.54
CA TYR A 253 14.58 -1.85 -12.83
C TYR A 253 15.56 -1.51 -11.72
#